data_AF-A0A2T2UN85-F1
#
_entry.id   AF-A0A2T2UN85-F1
#
_cell.length_a   1.000
_cell.length_b   1.000
_cell.length_c   1.000
_cell.angle_alpha   90.00
_cell.angle_beta   90.00
_cell.angle_gamma   90.00
#
_symmetry.space_group_name_H-M   'P 1'
#
loop_
_entity.id
_entity.type
_entity.pdbx_description
1 polymer ?
#
loop_
_entity_poly.entity_id
_entity_poly.type
_entity_poly.pdbx_seq_one_letter_code
_entity_poly.pdbx_strand_id
1 'polypeptide(L)'
;MSRSSSILTALALTAALLGLGAYWLTDASGETALKTSTSVAEAMGSDTTGYRRATEVRPFKFPADHGPHPGYKTEWWYVTGNLSGPDAQP
;
A
#
# COMPACT_ATOMS: atom_id res chain seq x y z
N MET A 1 -44.21 -15.91 -41.36
CA MET A 1 -44.20 -15.46 -39.94
C MET A 1 -42.98 -15.96 -39.15
N SER A 2 -42.34 -17.10 -39.47
CA SER A 2 -41.21 -17.63 -38.66
C SER A 2 -39.89 -16.83 -38.75
N ARG A 3 -39.58 -16.22 -39.91
CA ARG A 3 -38.33 -15.44 -40.12
C ARG A 3 -38.26 -14.16 -39.28
N SER A 4 -39.39 -13.49 -39.05
CA SER A 4 -39.46 -12.26 -38.24
C SER A 4 -39.22 -12.57 -36.76
N SER A 5 -39.85 -13.62 -36.23
CA SER A 5 -39.60 -14.07 -34.84
C SER A 5 -38.16 -14.50 -34.62
N SER A 6 -37.52 -15.16 -35.59
CA SER A 6 -36.11 -15.59 -35.43
C SER A 6 -35.14 -14.39 -35.40
N ILE A 7 -35.40 -13.34 -36.17
CA ILE A 7 -34.60 -12.11 -36.15
C ILE A 7 -34.75 -11.38 -34.81
N LEU A 8 -35.98 -11.28 -34.29
CA LEU A 8 -36.24 -10.63 -33.00
C LEU A 8 -35.59 -11.39 -31.83
N THR A 9 -35.64 -12.73 -31.83
CA THR A 9 -34.98 -13.54 -30.81
C THR A 9 -33.46 -13.39 -30.87
N ALA A 10 -32.87 -13.36 -32.07
CA ALA A 10 -31.43 -13.17 -32.24
C ALA A 10 -30.98 -11.79 -31.70
N LEU A 11 -31.71 -10.72 -32.02
CA LEU A 11 -31.44 -9.37 -31.51
C LEU A 11 -31.54 -9.29 -29.98
N ALA A 12 -32.56 -9.90 -29.39
CA ALA A 12 -32.72 -9.93 -27.94
C ALA A 12 -31.57 -10.67 -27.24
N LEU A 13 -31.10 -11.79 -27.81
CA LEU A 13 -29.95 -12.53 -27.29
C LEU A 13 -28.65 -11.73 -27.40
N THR A 14 -28.43 -11.03 -28.51
CA THR A 14 -27.27 -10.16 -28.67
C THR A 14 -27.30 -9.01 -27.67
N ALA A 15 -28.45 -8.36 -27.47
CA ALA A 15 -28.60 -7.29 -26.48
C ALA A 15 -28.36 -7.80 -25.05
N ALA A 16 -28.88 -8.99 -24.72
CA ALA A 16 -28.65 -9.61 -23.41
C ALA A 16 -27.17 -9.96 -23.19
N LEU A 17 -26.48 -10.50 -24.21
CA LEU A 17 -25.04 -10.80 -24.15
C LEU A 17 -24.20 -9.53 -23.98
N LEU A 18 -24.53 -8.46 -24.71
CA LEU A 18 -23.85 -7.17 -24.57
C LEU A 18 -24.11 -6.56 -23.19
N GLY A 19 -25.34 -6.64 -22.67
CA GLY A 19 -25.68 -6.17 -21.33
C GLY A 19 -24.95 -6.95 -20.24
N LEU A 20 -24.87 -8.28 -20.36
CA LEU A 20 -24.17 -9.14 -19.42
C LEU A 20 -22.65 -8.90 -19.49
N GLY A 21 -22.08 -8.78 -20.69
CA GLY A 21 -20.69 -8.44 -20.89
C GLY A 21 -20.35 -7.06 -20.33
N ALA A 22 -21.22 -6.06 -20.55
CA ALA A 22 -21.05 -4.73 -19.96
C ALA A 22 -21.11 -4.80 -18.43
N TYR A 23 -22.08 -5.51 -17.85
CA TYR A 23 -22.18 -5.71 -16.42
C TYR A 23 -20.90 -6.32 -15.83
N TRP A 24 -20.37 -7.39 -16.42
CA TRP A 24 -19.11 -8.01 -15.99
C TRP A 24 -17.89 -7.09 -16.13
N LEU A 25 -17.88 -6.22 -17.14
CA LEU A 25 -16.80 -5.26 -17.37
C LEU A 25 -16.90 -4.02 -16.47
N THR A 26 -18.11 -3.66 -16.02
CA THR A 26 -18.37 -2.47 -15.19
C THR A 26 -18.62 -2.78 -13.73
N ASP A 27 -18.72 -4.06 -13.35
CA ASP A 27 -18.82 -4.46 -11.95
C ASP A 27 -17.49 -4.11 -11.26
N ALA A 28 -17.48 -2.91 -10.67
CA ALA A 28 -16.34 -2.25 -10.03
C ALA A 28 -15.98 -2.93 -8.70
N SER A 29 -15.83 -4.26 -8.72
CA SER A 29 -15.43 -5.10 -7.59
C SER A 29 -13.98 -4.89 -7.14
N GLY A 30 -13.27 -3.90 -7.70
CA GLY A 30 -11.85 -3.71 -7.47
C GLY A 30 -11.33 -2.28 -7.60
N GLU A 31 -12.14 -1.24 -7.37
CA GLU A 31 -11.55 0.09 -7.10
C GLU A 31 -10.79 0.02 -5.77
N THR A 32 -9.51 -0.38 -5.86
CA THR A 32 -8.54 -0.12 -4.80
C THR A 32 -8.41 1.39 -4.75
N ALA A 33 -9.22 2.04 -3.93
CA ALA A 33 -9.16 3.48 -3.71
C ALA A 33 -7.70 3.83 -3.43
N LEU A 34 -7.07 4.57 -4.35
CA LEU A 34 -5.68 4.98 -4.22
C LEU A 34 -5.58 5.78 -2.92
N LYS A 35 -4.97 5.21 -1.87
CA LYS A 35 -4.73 5.94 -0.62
C LYS A 35 -3.66 7.00 -0.91
N THR A 36 -4.10 8.23 -1.15
CA THR A 36 -3.22 9.39 -1.42
C THR A 36 -2.48 9.88 -0.17
N SER A 37 -2.76 9.28 0.99
CA SER A 37 -2.07 9.56 2.24
C SER A 37 -1.91 8.27 3.04
N THR A 38 -0.69 8.00 3.47
CA THR A 38 -0.36 6.95 4.43
C THR A 38 -0.02 7.61 5.75
N SER A 39 -0.66 7.18 6.83
CA SER A 39 -0.25 7.63 8.16
C SER A 39 1.13 7.07 8.52
N VAL A 40 1.91 7.78 9.34
CA VAL A 40 3.21 7.25 9.83
C VAL A 40 3.02 5.89 10.51
N ALA A 41 1.95 5.72 11.27
CA ALA A 41 1.62 4.44 11.91
C ALA A 41 1.40 3.32 10.89
N GLU A 42 0.73 3.59 9.77
CA GLU A 42 0.48 2.60 8.72
C GLU A 42 1.75 2.28 7.92
N ALA A 43 2.59 3.28 7.65
CA ALA A 43 3.90 3.06 7.03
C ALA A 43 4.78 2.15 7.89
N MET A 44 4.82 2.41 9.21
CA MET A 44 5.63 1.65 10.16
C MET A 44 5.01 0.29 10.54
N GLY A 45 3.69 0.17 10.52
CA GLY A 45 2.94 -1.03 10.93
C GLY A 45 2.65 -2.04 9.81
N SER A 46 3.07 -1.76 8.57
CA SER A 46 2.88 -2.64 7.40
C SER A 46 3.68 -3.95 7.51
N ASP A 47 3.54 -4.86 6.54
CA ASP A 47 4.13 -6.22 6.52
C ASP A 47 5.59 -6.27 7.00
N THR A 48 5.88 -7.22 7.89
CA THR A 48 7.18 -7.39 8.56
C THR A 48 7.92 -8.65 8.12
N THR A 49 7.40 -9.36 7.12
CA THR A 49 8.02 -10.55 6.53
C THR A 49 9.47 -10.26 6.11
N GLY A 50 10.40 -11.11 6.51
CA GLY A 50 11.84 -10.96 6.21
C GLY A 50 12.63 -10.08 7.18
N TYR A 51 11.98 -9.40 8.13
CA TYR A 51 12.66 -8.60 9.16
C TYR A 51 12.59 -9.26 10.54
N ARG A 52 13.63 -9.05 11.36
CA ARG A 52 13.66 -9.44 12.77
C ARG A 52 12.65 -8.66 13.58
N ARG A 53 12.16 -9.29 14.65
CA ARG A 53 11.30 -8.64 15.66
C ARG A 53 12.09 -8.35 16.93
N ALA A 54 11.86 -7.18 17.54
CA ALA A 54 12.45 -6.81 18.82
C ALA A 54 11.51 -7.20 19.97
N THR A 55 11.28 -8.51 20.15
CA THR A 55 10.33 -9.05 21.15
C THR A 55 10.95 -9.30 22.52
N GLU A 56 12.27 -9.24 22.62
CA GLU A 56 13.03 -9.52 23.83
C GLU A 56 14.14 -8.49 24.05
N VAL A 57 14.60 -8.40 25.29
CA VAL A 57 15.76 -7.57 25.64
C VAL A 57 17.04 -8.24 25.15
N ARG A 58 17.89 -7.46 24.49
CA ARG A 58 19.20 -7.88 23.98
C ARG A 58 20.30 -7.03 24.61
N PRO A 59 21.45 -7.60 25.00
CA PRO A 59 22.63 -6.81 25.36
C PRO A 59 23.22 -6.13 24.12
N PHE A 60 23.43 -4.81 24.20
CA PHE A 60 24.13 -4.05 23.17
C PHE A 60 25.66 -4.24 23.27
N LYS A 61 26.33 -4.30 22.13
CA LYS A 61 27.76 -4.47 21.97
C LYS A 61 28.31 -3.31 21.14
N PHE A 62 29.02 -2.41 21.80
CA PHE A 62 29.68 -1.29 21.12
C PHE A 62 31.15 -1.65 20.84
N PRO A 63 31.71 -1.21 19.70
CA PRO A 63 31.15 -0.26 18.72
C PRO A 63 30.23 -0.86 17.65
N ALA A 64 30.05 -2.18 17.62
CA ALA A 64 29.29 -2.86 16.57
C ALA A 64 27.85 -2.34 16.41
N ASP A 65 27.19 -1.97 17.51
CA ASP A 65 25.82 -1.43 17.52
C ASP A 65 25.72 0.10 17.31
N HIS A 66 26.81 0.79 16.92
CA HIS A 66 26.71 2.17 16.42
C HIS A 66 26.18 2.24 14.98
N GLY A 67 26.45 1.20 14.20
CA GLY A 67 26.13 1.14 12.79
C GLY A 67 24.66 0.80 12.52
N PRO A 68 24.28 0.70 11.25
CA PRO A 68 22.94 0.31 10.86
C PRO A 68 22.62 -1.12 11.30
N HIS A 69 21.33 -1.39 11.44
CA HIS A 69 20.80 -2.71 11.77
C HIS A 69 19.88 -3.24 10.65
N PRO A 70 20.42 -3.69 9.49
CA PRO A 70 19.64 -4.08 8.30
C PRO A 70 18.64 -5.20 8.52
N GLY A 71 18.79 -5.97 9.61
CA GLY A 71 17.87 -7.02 9.98
C GLY A 71 16.54 -6.50 10.54
N TYR A 72 16.38 -5.20 10.82
CA TYR A 72 15.12 -4.61 11.27
C TYR A 72 14.53 -3.71 10.19
N LYS A 73 13.19 -3.67 10.12
CA LYS A 73 12.47 -2.94 9.09
C LYS A 73 12.59 -1.42 9.20
N THR A 74 12.66 -0.94 10.44
CA THR A 74 12.68 0.48 10.75
C THR A 74 13.87 0.77 11.66
N GLU A 75 14.61 1.81 11.31
CA GLU A 75 15.72 2.34 12.10
C GLU A 75 15.63 3.86 12.12
N TRP A 76 15.99 4.46 13.26
CA TRP A 76 15.89 5.90 13.48
C TRP A 76 17.23 6.45 13.91
N TRP A 77 17.71 7.47 13.21
CA TRP A 77 18.79 8.33 13.67
C TRP A 77 18.20 9.70 13.92
N TYR A 78 18.16 10.08 15.20
CA TYR A 78 17.61 11.36 15.63
C TYR A 78 18.71 12.19 16.26
N VAL A 79 19.03 13.31 15.61
CA VAL A 79 20.04 14.27 16.08
C VAL A 79 19.34 15.59 16.29
N THR A 80 19.47 16.14 17.50
CA THR A 80 18.99 17.47 17.86
C THR A 80 20.12 18.24 18.51
N GLY A 81 20.16 19.55 18.23
CA GLY A 81 21.15 20.45 18.82
C GLY A 81 20.80 21.89 18.51
N ASN A 82 21.07 22.77 19.47
CA ASN A 82 21.08 24.20 19.25
C ASN A 82 22.50 24.59 18.85
N LEU A 83 22.65 25.49 17.88
CA LEU A 83 23.94 26.02 17.45
C LEU A 83 24.00 27.49 17.86
N SER A 84 25.15 27.93 18.34
CA SER A 84 25.41 29.35 18.56
C SER A 84 26.29 29.89 17.44
N GLY A 85 25.94 31.06 16.92
CA GLY A 85 26.81 31.80 16.01
C GLY A 85 28.05 32.36 16.73
N PRO A 86 29.00 32.99 15.99
CA PRO A 86 30.21 33.59 16.56
C PRO A 86 29.94 34.58 17.70
N ASP A 87 28.78 35.25 17.68
CA ASP A 87 28.35 36.23 18.69
C ASP A 87 27.45 35.63 19.78
N ALA A 88 27.44 34.31 19.92
CA ALA A 88 26.64 33.55 20.90
C ALA A 88 25.11 33.70 20.78
N GLN A 89 24.60 34.17 19.64
CA GLN A 89 23.16 34.18 19.37
C GLN A 89 22.67 32.77 18.99
N PRO A 90 21.57 32.28 19.60
CA PRO A 90 20.92 31.02 19.23
C PRO A 90 20.23 31.06 17.87
#